data_AF-A0A0U3FP14-F1
#
_entry.id   AF-A0A0U3FP14-F1
#
_cell.length_a   1.000
_cell.length_b   1.000
_cell.length_c   1.000
_cell.angle_alpha   90.00
_cell.angle_beta   90.00
_cell.angle_gamma   90.00
#
_symmetry.space_group_name_H-M   'P 1'
#
loop_
_entity.id
_entity.type
_entity.pdbx_description
1 polymer ?
#
loop_
_entity_poly.entity_id
_entity_poly.type
_entity_poly.pdbx_seq_one_letter_code
_entity_poly.pdbx_strand_id
1 'polypeptide(L)'
;MELRTDETTDELITEAADLLHVSKSAFVTEAARQAAQKVILRSDITLMAPEVFDAMMASLNAPDESAELAALAHLPRLIGP
;
A
#
# COMPACT_ATOMS: atom_id res chain seq x y z
N MET A 1 6.60 -9.06 21.30
CA MET A 1 5.37 -9.65 20.74
C MET A 1 5.19 -11.01 21.39
N GLU A 2 3.98 -11.35 21.81
CA GLU A 2 3.64 -12.70 22.22
C GLU A 2 2.99 -13.40 21.03
N LEU A 3 3.57 -14.51 20.57
CA LEU A 3 3.09 -15.29 19.44
C LEU A 3 2.82 -16.71 19.94
N ARG A 4 1.64 -17.25 19.59
CA ARG A 4 1.38 -18.69 19.70
C ARG A 4 1.48 -19.27 18.31
N THR A 5 2.49 -20.08 18.10
CA THR A 5 2.74 -20.84 16.87
C THR A 5 2.58 -22.32 17.18
N ASP A 6 2.15 -23.10 16.19
CA ASP A 6 2.32 -24.55 16.24
C ASP A 6 3.82 -24.92 16.25
N GLU A 7 4.11 -26.14 16.67
CA GLU A 7 5.47 -26.66 16.83
C GLU A 7 6.27 -26.61 15.52
N THR A 8 5.65 -26.99 14.39
CA THR A 8 6.31 -26.99 13.08
C THR A 8 6.71 -25.58 12.65
N THR A 9 5.82 -24.60 12.84
CA THR A 9 6.13 -23.19 12.58
C THR A 9 7.23 -22.68 13.52
N ASP A 10 7.21 -23.11 14.78
CA ASP A 10 8.19 -22.72 15.80
C ASP A 10 9.61 -23.19 15.44
N GLU A 11 9.75 -24.43 14.98
CA GLU A 11 11.00 -25.02 14.50
C GLU A 11 11.53 -24.28 13.27
N LEU A 12 10.69 -24.05 12.26
CA LEU A 12 11.08 -23.33 11.04
C LEU A 12 11.61 -21.92 11.33
N ILE A 13 10.94 -21.18 12.22
CA ILE A 13 11.39 -19.84 12.62
C ILE A 13 12.73 -19.92 13.36
N THR A 14 12.92 -20.94 14.20
CA THR A 14 14.15 -21.13 14.96
C THR A 14 15.32 -21.45 14.03
N GLU A 15 15.15 -22.40 13.10
CA GLU A 15 16.16 -22.75 12.11
C GLU A 15 16.55 -21.56 11.24
N ALA A 16 15.56 -20.78 10.77
CA ALA A 16 15.84 -19.59 9.97
C ALA A 16 16.60 -18.50 10.74
N ALA A 17 16.29 -18.32 12.03
CA ALA A 17 17.00 -17.38 12.88
C ALA A 17 18.45 -17.82 13.12
N ASP A 18 18.66 -19.13 13.33
CA ASP A 18 19.99 -19.72 13.55
C ASP A 18 20.87 -19.58 12.30
N LEU A 19 20.32 -19.84 11.10
CA LEU A 19 21.01 -19.66 9.82
C LEU A 19 21.47 -18.22 9.57
N LEU A 20 20.74 -17.25 10.14
CA LEU A 20 21.05 -15.83 10.05
C LEU A 20 21.84 -15.30 11.26
N HIS A 21 22.15 -16.16 12.23
CA HIS A 21 22.85 -15.82 13.47
C HIS A 21 22.19 -14.69 14.27
N VAL A 22 20.86 -14.68 14.31
CA VAL A 22 20.07 -13.70 15.07
C VAL A 22 19.18 -14.42 16.08
N SER A 23 18.69 -13.69 17.08
CA SER A 23 17.66 -14.26 17.96
C SER A 23 16.36 -14.48 17.19
N LYS A 24 15.61 -15.49 17.60
CA LYS A 24 14.26 -15.76 17.10
C LYS A 24 13.34 -14.53 17.13
N SER A 25 13.39 -13.76 18.22
CA SER A 25 12.59 -12.54 18.37
C SER A 25 13.01 -11.45 17.38
N ALA A 26 14.31 -11.29 17.11
CA ALA A 26 14.82 -10.36 16.12
C ALA A 26 14.38 -10.77 14.71
N PHE A 27 14.49 -12.05 14.37
CA PHE A 27 14.04 -12.58 13.09
C PHE A 27 12.55 -12.32 12.85
N VAL A 28 11.68 -12.67 13.81
CA VAL A 28 10.22 -12.46 13.68
C VAL A 28 9.88 -10.98 13.57
N THR A 29 10.51 -10.12 14.38
CA THR A 29 10.27 -8.67 14.34
C THR A 29 10.64 -8.09 12.98
N GLU A 30 11.78 -8.50 12.44
CA GLU A 30 12.27 -8.06 11.15
C GLU A 30 11.39 -8.56 10.00
N ALA A 31 11.02 -9.83 10.01
CA ALA A 31 10.10 -10.41 9.03
C ALA A 31 8.74 -9.71 9.04
N ALA A 32 8.18 -9.45 10.22
CA ALA A 32 6.93 -8.72 10.38
C ALA A 32 7.04 -7.28 9.86
N ARG A 33 8.15 -6.59 10.14
CA ARG A 33 8.42 -5.23 9.61
C ARG A 33 8.45 -5.22 8.09
N GLN A 34 9.18 -6.15 7.47
CA GLN A 34 9.27 -6.23 6.01
C GLN A 34 7.91 -6.53 5.38
N ALA A 35 7.13 -7.44 5.96
CA ALA A 35 5.79 -7.75 5.49
C ALA A 35 4.86 -6.52 5.59
N ALA A 36 4.87 -5.82 6.73
CA ALA A 36 4.10 -4.60 6.93
C ALA A 36 4.48 -3.51 5.93
N GLN A 37 5.77 -3.29 5.69
CA GLN A 37 6.26 -2.34 4.69
C GLN A 37 5.76 -2.66 3.29
N LYS A 38 5.77 -3.93 2.88
CA LYS A 38 5.23 -4.34 1.57
C LYS A 38 3.74 -4.03 1.43
N VAL A 39 2.96 -4.17 2.50
CA VAL A 39 1.52 -3.86 2.50
C VAL A 39 1.29 -2.35 2.44
N ILE A 40 1.99 -1.57 3.29
CA ILE A 40 1.86 -0.12 3.35
C ILE A 40 2.33 0.54 2.04
N LEU A 41 3.47 0.13 1.49
CA LEU A 41 3.93 0.69 0.21
C LEU A 41 2.92 0.42 -0.91
N ARG A 42 2.26 -0.74 -0.88
CA ARG A 42 1.25 -1.11 -1.87
C ARG A 42 -0.07 -0.37 -1.68
N SER A 43 -0.38 0.15 -0.48
CA SER A 43 -1.57 0.99 -0.29
C SER A 43 -1.39 2.40 -0.86
N ASP A 44 -0.15 2.89 -0.95
CA ASP A 44 0.15 4.25 -1.40
C ASP A 44 0.48 4.35 -2.91
N ILE A 45 0.55 3.21 -3.60
CA ILE A 45 0.83 3.16 -5.05
C ILE A 45 -0.44 2.78 -5.80
N THR A 46 -1.05 3.76 -6.45
CA THR A 46 -2.02 3.48 -7.52
C THR A 46 -1.25 2.86 -8.70
N LEU A 47 -1.38 1.55 -8.89
CA LEU A 47 -0.92 0.90 -10.12
C LEU A 47 -1.80 1.42 -11.27
N MET A 48 -1.22 2.33 -12.04
CA MET A 48 -1.85 2.98 -13.19
C MET A 48 -1.16 2.47 -14.47
N ALA A 49 -1.96 2.17 -15.50
CA ALA A 49 -1.39 1.83 -16.80
C ALA A 49 -0.59 3.04 -17.34
N PRO A 50 0.56 2.83 -18.01
CA PRO A 50 1.40 3.93 -18.49
C PRO A 50 0.63 4.97 -19.30
N GLU A 51 -0.32 4.53 -20.12
CA GLU A 51 -1.13 5.38 -20.98
C GLU A 51 -2.05 6.30 -20.17
N VAL A 52 -2.54 5.82 -19.03
CA VAL A 52 -3.38 6.61 -18.11
C VAL A 52 -2.53 7.61 -17.33
N PHE A 53 -1.29 7.25 -16.98
CA PHE A 53 -0.34 8.17 -16.35
C PHE A 53 0.05 9.30 -17.32
N ASP A 54 0.35 8.97 -18.56
CA ASP A 54 0.70 9.94 -19.59
C ASP A 54 -0.46 10.90 -19.87
N ALA A 55 -1.70 10.38 -19.94
CA ALA A 55 -2.90 11.21 -20.08
C ALA A 55 -3.08 12.15 -18.88
N MET A 56 -2.90 11.65 -17.65
CA MET A 56 -2.96 12.48 -16.44
C MET A 56 -1.88 13.56 -16.42
N MET A 57 -0.65 13.24 -16.81
CA MET A 57 0.44 14.22 -16.88
C MET A 57 0.21 15.28 -17.96
N ALA A 58 -0.38 14.90 -19.09
CA ALA A 58 -0.78 15.83 -20.13
C ALA A 58 -1.88 16.79 -19.65
N SER A 59 -2.84 16.29 -18.86
CA SER A 59 -3.96 17.10 -18.38
C SER A 59 -3.56 18.20 -17.37
N LEU A 60 -2.38 18.07 -16.73
CA LEU A 60 -1.79 19.14 -15.91
C LEU A 60 -1.47 20.41 -16.69
N ASN A 61 -1.14 20.28 -17.98
CA ASN A 61 -0.82 21.43 -18.85
C ASN A 61 -2.06 21.94 -19.60
N ALA A 62 -2.98 21.05 -19.93
CA ALA A 62 -4.22 21.38 -20.63
C ALA A 62 -5.37 20.58 -19.97
N PRO A 63 -6.23 21.22 -19.17
CA PRO A 63 -7.31 20.52 -18.49
C PRO A 63 -8.29 19.93 -19.50
N ASP A 64 -8.76 18.72 -19.21
CA ASP A 64 -9.77 18.06 -20.04
C ASP A 64 -11.11 18.80 -19.96
N GLU A 65 -11.74 19.03 -21.10
CA GLU A 65 -13.10 19.55 -21.14
C GLU A 65 -14.08 18.46 -20.71
N SER A 66 -14.92 18.76 -19.72
CA SER A 66 -16.01 17.87 -19.30
C SER A 66 -17.30 18.65 -19.14
N ALA A 67 -18.15 18.59 -20.17
CA ALA A 67 -19.45 19.26 -20.19
C ALA A 67 -20.39 18.76 -19.08
N GLU A 68 -20.27 17.49 -18.70
CA GLU A 68 -21.05 16.90 -17.60
C GLU A 68 -20.64 17.48 -16.24
N LEU A 69 -19.33 17.60 -15.98
CA LEU A 69 -18.84 18.24 -14.76
C LEU A 69 -19.19 19.73 -14.72
N ALA A 70 -19.14 20.42 -15.87
CA ALA A 70 -19.57 21.82 -15.97
C ALA A 70 -21.06 21.97 -15.61
N ALA A 71 -21.94 21.11 -16.14
CA ALA A 71 -23.35 21.10 -15.80
C ALA A 71 -23.60 20.82 -14.30
N LEU A 72 -22.85 19.89 -13.70
CA LEU A 72 -22.93 19.57 -12.28
C LEU A 72 -22.43 20.72 -11.38
N ALA A 73 -21.40 21.45 -11.79
CA ALA A 73 -20.87 22.59 -11.04
C ALA A 73 -21.89 23.73 -10.89
N HIS A 74 -22.88 23.81 -11.78
CA HIS A 74 -23.97 24.79 -11.72
C HIS A 74 -25.15 24.36 -10.84
N LEU A 75 -25.18 23.12 -10.35
CA LEU A 75 -26.22 22.68 -9.43
C LEU A 75 -26.03 23.32 -8.04
N PRO A 76 -27.13 23.70 -7.36
CA PRO A 76 -27.04 24.23 -6.01
C PRO A 76 -26.41 23.20 -5.07
N ARG A 77 -25.41 23.61 -4.27
CA ARG A 77 -24.75 22.73 -3.28
C ARG A 77 -25.80 22.26 -2.27
N LEU A 78 -26.11 20.97 -2.28
CA LEU A 78 -27.08 20.35 -1.37
C LEU A 78 -26.56 20.18 0.07
N ILE A 79 -25.29 20.54 0.32
CA ILE A 79 -24.69 20.56 1.66
C ILE A 79 -23.88 21.86 1.80
N GLY A 80 -24.38 22.78 2.63
CA GLY A 80 -23.71 23.99 3.09
C GLY A 80 -22.69 23.70 4.21
N PRO A 81 -21.90 24.71 4.65
CA PRO A 81 -20.81 24.53 5.62
C PRO A 81 -21.25 23.94 6.96
#